data_AF-A0A078FYU7-F1
#
_entry.id   AF-A0A078FYU7-F1
#
_cell.length_a   1.000
_cell.length_b   1.000
_cell.length_c   1.000
_cell.angle_alpha   90.00
_cell.angle_beta   90.00
_cell.angle_gamma   90.00
#
_symmetry.space_group_name_H-M   'P 1'
#
loop_
_entity.id
_entity.type
_entity.pdbx_description
1 polymer ?
#
loop_
_entity_poly.entity_id
_entity_poly.type
_entity_poly.pdbx_seq_one_letter_code
_entity_poly.pdbx_strand_id
1 'polypeptide(L)'
;MKQYGVTEEEAFSEIQNMVRALYKILNEEFLKESGTVPCKILKLAANFGKIIVFSYRTREEYTNPDGIFKEHITSLFVNLSRL
;
A
#
# COMPACT_ATOMS: atom_id res chain seq x y z
N MET A 1 -21.24 -2.20 0.25
CA MET A 1 -22.42 -3.05 -0.04
C MET A 1 -23.46 -2.99 1.08
N LYS A 2 -23.43 -3.83 2.12
CA LYS A 2 -24.53 -3.96 3.12
C LYS A 2 -25.02 -2.64 3.75
N GLN A 3 -24.11 -1.74 4.13
CA GLN A 3 -24.47 -0.48 4.78
C GLN A 3 -25.24 0.49 3.86
N TYR A 4 -24.94 0.47 2.55
CA TYR A 4 -25.47 1.45 1.59
C TYR A 4 -26.35 0.82 0.51
N GLY A 5 -26.54 -0.51 0.52
CA GLY A 5 -27.32 -1.23 -0.49
C GLY A 5 -26.73 -1.23 -1.91
N VAL A 6 -25.45 -0.87 -2.06
CA VAL A 6 -24.75 -0.70 -3.34
C VAL A 6 -24.14 -2.00 -3.87
N THR A 7 -23.80 -2.04 -5.17
CA THR A 7 -23.10 -3.17 -5.79
C THR A 7 -21.66 -3.31 -5.28
N GLU A 8 -21.01 -4.42 -5.62
CA GLU A 8 -19.61 -4.65 -5.28
C GLU A 8 -18.70 -3.62 -5.98
N GLU A 9 -18.95 -3.35 -7.25
CA GLU A 9 -18.18 -2.40 -8.06
C GLU A 9 -18.29 -0.97 -7.53
N GLU A 10 -19.50 -0.55 -7.16
CA GLU A 10 -19.74 0.76 -6.53
C GLU A 10 -19.03 0.86 -5.18
N ALA A 11 -19.14 -0.17 -4.34
CA ALA A 11 -18.46 -0.20 -3.05
C ALA A 11 -16.92 -0.18 -3.22
N PHE A 12 -16.40 -0.93 -4.18
CA PHE A 12 -14.98 -0.97 -4.48
C PHE A 12 -14.48 0.39 -4.96
N SER A 13 -15.20 1.04 -5.89
CA SER A 13 -14.88 2.38 -6.39
C SER A 13 -14.79 3.40 -5.26
N GLU A 14 -15.76 3.40 -4.34
CA GLU A 14 -15.76 4.33 -3.20
C GLU A 14 -14.62 4.05 -2.21
N ILE A 15 -14.31 2.78 -1.93
CA ILE A 15 -13.15 2.43 -1.10
C ILE A 15 -11.85 2.92 -1.76
N GLN A 16 -11.72 2.79 -3.08
CA GLN A 16 -10.54 3.32 -3.80
C GLN A 16 -10.45 4.84 -3.72
N ASN A 17 -11.58 5.55 -3.76
CA ASN A 17 -11.61 7.00 -3.54
C ASN A 17 -11.15 7.38 -2.13
N MET A 18 -11.60 6.64 -1.11
CA MET A 18 -11.16 6.83 0.28
C MET A 18 -9.65 6.58 0.43
N VAL A 19 -9.12 5.52 -0.17
CA VAL A 19 -7.68 5.23 -0.17
C VAL A 19 -6.88 6.38 -0.79
N ARG A 20 -7.33 6.93 -1.93
CA ARG A 20 -6.69 8.10 -2.56
C ARG A 20 -6.71 9.33 -1.66
N ALA A 21 -7.82 9.59 -0.97
CA ALA A 21 -7.92 10.69 -0.02
C ALA A 21 -6.95 10.49 1.17
N LEU A 22 -6.87 9.27 1.72
CA LEU A 22 -5.94 8.92 2.79
C LEU A 22 -4.48 9.08 2.38
N TYR A 23 -4.11 8.75 1.15
CA TYR A 23 -2.76 9.02 0.63
C TYR A 23 -2.42 10.51 0.62
N LYS A 24 -3.40 11.38 0.35
CA LYS A 24 -3.21 12.83 0.36
C LYS A 24 -2.97 13.33 1.79
N ILE A 25 -3.80 12.88 2.73
CA ILE A 25 -3.66 13.18 4.17
C ILE A 25 -2.30 12.69 4.70
N LEU A 26 -1.89 11.47 4.36
CA LEU A 26 -0.60 10.91 4.76
C LEU A 26 0.57 11.79 4.31
N ASN A 27 0.53 12.33 3.09
CA ASN A 27 1.59 13.21 2.59
C ASN A 27 1.60 14.57 3.29
N GLU A 28 0.43 15.15 3.57
CA GLU A 28 0.30 16.41 4.31
C GLU A 28 0.84 16.27 5.73
N GLU A 29 0.43 15.21 6.45
CA GLU A 29 0.92 14.93 7.80
C GLU A 29 2.42 14.58 7.81
N PHE A 30 2.92 13.85 6.81
CA PHE A 30 4.36 13.59 6.68
C PHE A 30 5.16 14.88 6.61
N LEU A 31 4.73 15.85 5.80
CA LEU A 31 5.43 17.13 5.66
C LEU A 31 5.34 17.95 6.95
N LYS A 32 4.16 18.02 7.55
CA LYS A 32 3.91 18.74 8.81
C LYS A 32 4.79 18.21 9.94
N GLU A 33 4.89 16.89 10.09
CA GLU A 33 5.65 16.26 11.18
C GLU A 33 7.16 16.16 10.88
N SER A 34 7.61 16.43 9.66
CA SER A 34 9.02 16.31 9.28
C SER A 34 9.98 17.26 10.01
N GLY A 35 9.46 18.35 10.60
CA GLY A 35 10.24 19.29 11.40
C GLY A 35 10.51 18.82 12.83
N THR A 36 9.72 17.88 13.35
CA THR A 36 9.75 17.45 14.76
C THR A 36 10.03 15.96 14.92
N VAL A 37 9.64 15.15 13.94
CA VAL A 37 9.80 13.70 13.94
C VAL A 37 10.92 13.31 12.96
N PRO A 38 11.87 12.45 13.36
CA PRO A 38 12.89 11.97 12.44
C PRO A 38 12.28 11.35 11.17
N CYS A 39 12.71 11.81 10.00
CA CYS A 39 12.23 11.33 8.70
C CYS A 39 12.28 9.80 8.53
N LYS A 40 13.22 9.10 9.22
CA LYS A 40 13.27 7.64 9.20
C LYS A 40 12.01 7.00 9.79
N ILE A 41 11.48 7.56 10.88
CA ILE A 41 10.26 7.08 11.54
C ILE A 41 9.04 7.37 10.66
N LEU A 42 8.94 8.58 10.12
CA LEU A 42 7.84 8.95 9.21
C LEU A 42 7.84 8.08 7.95
N LYS A 43 9.01 7.76 7.39
CA LYS A 43 9.13 6.86 6.23
C LYS A 43 8.66 5.45 6.55
N LEU A 44 8.92 4.94 7.74
CA LEU A 44 8.40 3.62 8.16
C LEU A 44 6.87 3.63 8.13
N ALA A 45 6.23 4.62 8.75
CA ALA A 45 4.77 4.78 8.73
C ALA A 45 4.22 4.87 7.31
N ALA A 46 4.79 5.72 6.46
CA ALA A 46 4.35 5.88 5.08
C ALA A 46 4.57 4.62 4.22
N ASN A 47 5.64 3.87 4.47
CA ASN A 47 5.94 2.64 3.73
C ASN A 47 4.99 1.48 4.08
N PHE A 48 4.37 1.46 5.27
CA PHE A 48 3.33 0.47 5.58
C PHE A 48 2.17 0.54 4.58
N GLY A 49 1.67 1.74 4.29
CA GLY A 49 0.61 1.92 3.29
C GLY A 49 1.01 1.42 1.90
N LYS A 50 2.27 1.62 1.51
CA LYS A 50 2.80 1.11 0.23
C LYS A 50 2.87 -0.41 0.19
N ILE A 51 3.25 -1.06 1.29
CA ILE A 51 3.30 -2.53 1.37
C ILE A 51 1.89 -3.11 1.22
N ILE A 52 0.87 -2.51 1.83
CA ILE A 52 -0.52 -2.96 1.68
C ILE A 52 -0.98 -2.84 0.23
N VAL A 53 -0.75 -1.70 -0.42
CA VAL A 53 -1.11 -1.55 -1.84
C VAL A 53 -0.33 -2.52 -2.72
N PHE A 54 0.96 -2.72 -2.48
CA PHE A 54 1.76 -3.70 -3.22
C PHE A 54 1.23 -5.13 -3.04
N SER A 55 0.79 -5.48 -1.84
CA SER A 55 0.33 -6.83 -1.48
C SER A 55 -1.08 -7.18 -1.99
N TYR A 56 -1.91 -6.16 -2.25
CA TYR A 56 -3.35 -6.32 -2.52
C TYR A 56 -3.85 -5.55 -3.74
N ARG A 57 -2.96 -5.11 -4.63
CA ARG A 57 -3.32 -4.24 -5.76
C ARG A 57 -4.34 -4.88 -6.70
N THR A 58 -4.16 -6.16 -6.99
CA THR A 58 -4.98 -6.88 -7.99
C THR A 58 -5.75 -8.05 -7.38
N ARG A 59 -5.11 -8.78 -6.48
CA ARG A 59 -5.66 -9.92 -5.75
C ARG A 59 -4.92 -10.09 -4.43
N GLU A 60 -5.29 -11.10 -3.66
CA GLU A 60 -4.47 -11.57 -2.54
C GLU A 60 -3.12 -12.07 -3.11
N GLU A 61 -2.05 -11.29 -2.92
CA GLU A 61 -0.71 -11.64 -3.39
C GLU A 61 0.26 -11.92 -2.23
N TYR A 62 -0.05 -11.50 -0.99
CA TYR A 62 0.86 -11.66 0.15
C TYR A 62 0.96 -13.10 0.62
N THR A 63 -0.19 -13.76 0.85
CA THR A 63 -0.24 -15.15 1.32
C THR A 63 -0.35 -16.16 0.18
N ASN A 64 -0.62 -15.70 -1.04
CA ASN A 64 -0.80 -16.54 -2.22
C ASN A 64 0.55 -16.87 -2.86
N PRO A 65 0.98 -18.15 -2.87
CA PRO A 65 2.27 -18.55 -3.42
C PRO A 65 2.37 -18.41 -4.95
N ASP A 66 1.23 -18.30 -5.64
CA ASP A 66 1.13 -18.19 -7.10
C ASP A 66 0.98 -16.72 -7.57
N GLY A 67 1.19 -15.77 -6.65
CA GLY A 67 1.20 -14.33 -6.94
C GLY A 67 2.57 -13.83 -7.44
N ILE A 68 2.57 -12.66 -8.10
CA ILE A 68 3.80 -11.96 -8.53
C ILE A 68 4.66 -11.49 -7.35
N PHE A 69 4.08 -11.40 -6.16
CA PHE A 69 4.78 -11.08 -4.92
C PHE A 69 6.01 -11.99 -4.70
N LYS A 70 5.88 -13.29 -4.96
CA LYS A 70 7.00 -14.24 -4.86
C LYS A 70 8.13 -13.90 -5.81
N GLU A 71 7.82 -13.51 -7.05
CA GLU A 71 8.82 -13.13 -8.05
C GLU A 71 9.56 -11.86 -7.63
N HIS A 72 8.85 -10.86 -7.11
CA HIS A 72 9.45 -9.64 -6.59
C HIS A 72 10.39 -9.88 -5.40
N ILE A 73 9.97 -10.71 -4.43
CA ILE A 73 10.80 -11.08 -3.28
C ILE A 73 12.03 -11.88 -3.72
N THR A 74 11.86 -12.83 -4.65
CA THR A 74 12.98 -13.61 -5.19
C THR A 74 13.97 -12.71 -5.92
N SER A 75 13.48 -11.76 -6.73
CA SER A 75 14.31 -10.77 -7.40
C SER A 75 15.11 -9.91 -6.41
N LEU A 76 14.46 -9.41 -5.36
CA LEU A 76 15.06 -8.48 -4.41
C LEU A 76 16.07 -9.15 -3.46
N PHE A 77 15.81 -10.39 -3.01
CA PHE A 77 16.55 -11.02 -1.93
C PHE A 77 17.36 -12.27 -2.33
N VAL A 78 17.07 -12.86 -3.50
CA VAL A 78 17.75 -14.08 -3.97
C VAL A 78 18.58 -13.80 -5.21
N ASN A 79 17.98 -13.16 -6.22
CA ASN A 79 18.63 -12.85 -7.48
C ASN A 79 19.29 -11.47 -7.44
N LEU A 80 20.29 -11.32 -6.57
CA LEU A 80 21.11 -10.11 -6.54
C LEU A 80 21.70 -9.87 -7.94
N SER A 81 21.36 -8.74 -8.56
CA SER A 81 21.96 -8.34 -9.83
C SER A 81 23.47 -8.29 -9.62
N ARG A 82 24.20 -9.13 -10.37
CA ARG A 82 25.66 -9.11 -10.40
C ARG A 82 26.10 -7.72 -10.85
N LEU A 83 26.63 -6.95 -9.90
CA LEU A 83 27.40 -5.72 -10.15
C LEU A 83 28.74 -6.08 -10.79
#